data_AF-A0A8H7N295-F1
#
_entry.id   AF-A0A8H7N295-F1
#
_cell.length_a   1.000
_cell.length_b   1.000
_cell.length_c   1.000
_cell.angle_alpha   90.00
_cell.angle_beta   90.00
_cell.angle_gamma   90.00
#
_symmetry.space_group_name_H-M   'P 1'
#
loop_
_entity.id
_entity.type
_entity.pdbx_description
1 polymer ?
#
loop_
_entity_poly.entity_id
_entity_poly.type
_entity_poly.pdbx_seq_one_letter_code
_entity_poly.pdbx_strand_id
1 'polypeptide(L)'
;MPLTLKPIDNDETAPWGLSISSSDFQKLKGGFSPISMDDKWVIKAMEPDQNGNITVHYARSWTGAQFYILTLKPADDNSAVVETITWRGGPNTSATTSSKQARKETVILSRMLLGCQFESLPQYDPSIFWNPQDDESDD
;
A
#
# COMPACT_ATOMS: atom_id res chain seq x y z
N MET A 1 7.86 0.43 -23.90
CA MET A 1 8.65 1.22 -22.92
C MET A 1 8.40 0.64 -21.54
N PRO A 2 9.40 0.53 -20.66
CA PRO A 2 9.15 0.16 -19.27
C PRO A 2 8.30 1.24 -18.59
N LEU A 3 7.44 0.84 -17.65
CA LEU A 3 6.61 1.76 -16.88
C LEU A 3 7.49 2.61 -15.95
N THR A 4 7.49 3.93 -16.15
CA THR A 4 8.14 4.88 -15.23
C THR A 4 7.16 5.26 -14.13
N LEU A 5 7.53 5.03 -12.86
CA LEU A 5 6.74 5.47 -11.73
C LEU A 5 6.80 7.00 -11.60
N LYS A 6 5.66 7.62 -11.35
CA LYS A 6 5.52 9.05 -11.12
C LYS A 6 5.23 9.30 -9.65
N PRO A 7 6.05 10.12 -8.96
CA PRO A 7 5.89 10.46 -7.55
C PRO A 7 4.47 10.87 -7.18
N ILE A 8 4.14 10.65 -5.91
CA ILE A 8 2.90 11.17 -5.33
C ILE A 8 3.05 12.68 -5.20
N ASP A 9 2.15 13.44 -5.84
CA ASP A 9 2.06 14.88 -5.60
C ASP A 9 1.32 15.14 -4.28
N ASN A 10 1.79 16.10 -3.48
CA ASN A 10 1.22 16.47 -2.18
C ASN A 10 1.12 15.24 -1.25
N ASP A 11 2.25 14.57 -1.02
CA ASP A 11 2.29 13.35 -0.23
C ASP A 11 2.19 13.63 1.28
N GLU A 12 1.45 12.76 1.96
CA GLU A 12 1.38 12.69 3.41
C GLU A 12 1.87 11.32 3.85
N THR A 13 2.55 11.26 5.00
CA THR A 13 3.10 10.02 5.56
C THR A 13 2.68 9.87 7.02
N ALA A 14 2.29 8.66 7.40
CA ALA A 14 1.97 8.32 8.78
C ALA A 14 2.63 7.00 9.19
N PRO A 15 3.04 6.86 10.47
CA PRO A 15 3.48 5.59 11.02
C PRO A 15 2.35 4.57 10.98
N TRP A 16 2.66 3.29 10.82
CA TRP A 16 1.67 2.20 10.90
C TRP A 16 2.05 1.18 11.96
N GLY A 17 3.27 0.64 11.93
CA GLY A 17 3.75 -0.33 12.91
C GLY A 17 3.07 -1.69 12.82
N LEU A 18 2.66 -2.11 11.61
CA LEU A 18 1.96 -3.37 11.39
C LEU A 18 2.95 -4.51 11.11
N SER A 19 3.03 -5.50 11.99
CA SER A 19 3.76 -6.74 11.70
C SER A 19 3.06 -7.57 10.63
N ILE A 20 3.83 -8.07 9.66
CA ILE A 20 3.34 -8.94 8.58
C ILE A 20 4.14 -10.25 8.56
N SER A 21 3.48 -11.34 8.15
CA SER A 21 4.11 -12.66 8.07
C SER A 21 5.23 -12.69 7.01
N SER A 22 6.13 -13.67 7.12
CA SER A 22 7.14 -13.88 6.07
C SER A 22 6.50 -14.13 4.69
N SER A 23 5.34 -14.82 4.65
CA SER A 23 4.61 -15.07 3.40
C SER A 23 4.15 -13.77 2.74
N ASP A 24 3.53 -12.87 3.52
CA ASP A 24 3.06 -11.58 3.01
C ASP A 24 4.23 -10.68 2.62
N PHE A 25 5.32 -10.71 3.38
CA PHE A 25 6.53 -9.99 3.04
C PHE A 25 7.13 -10.44 1.69
N GLN A 26 7.22 -11.75 1.43
CA GLN A 26 7.70 -12.24 0.13
C GLN A 26 6.75 -11.85 -1.02
N LYS A 27 5.43 -11.92 -0.81
CA LYS A 27 4.42 -11.51 -1.81
C LYS A 27 4.53 -10.02 -2.16
N LEU A 28 4.68 -9.17 -1.15
CA LEU A 28 4.88 -7.72 -1.34
C LEU A 28 6.16 -7.41 -2.11
N LYS A 29 7.26 -8.11 -1.84
CA LYS A 29 8.51 -7.99 -2.60
C LYS A 29 8.38 -8.48 -4.04
N GLY A 30 7.60 -9.55 -4.26
CA GLY A 30 7.33 -10.07 -5.60
C GLY A 30 6.54 -9.08 -6.47
N GLY A 31 5.67 -8.28 -5.83
CA GLY A 31 4.86 -7.28 -6.52
C GLY A 31 3.85 -7.88 -7.49
N PHE A 32 3.22 -7.02 -8.27
CA PHE A 32 2.23 -7.38 -9.28
C PHE A 32 2.51 -6.61 -10.56
N SER A 33 2.74 -7.34 -11.65
CA SER A 33 2.88 -6.78 -12.99
C SER A 33 1.61 -7.06 -13.81
N PRO A 34 0.86 -6.03 -14.21
CA PRO A 34 -0.37 -6.17 -14.99
C PRO A 34 -0.09 -6.75 -16.38
N ILE A 35 -0.98 -7.61 -16.89
CA ILE A 35 -0.88 -8.20 -18.23
C ILE A 35 -1.54 -7.27 -19.26
N SER A 36 -2.57 -6.53 -18.84
CA SER A 36 -3.28 -5.55 -19.69
C SER A 36 -3.66 -4.27 -18.92
N MET A 37 -4.16 -3.25 -19.63
CA MET A 37 -4.64 -2.01 -18.98
C MET A 37 -5.88 -2.23 -18.10
N ASP A 38 -6.61 -3.34 -18.30
CA ASP A 38 -7.73 -3.72 -17.44
C ASP A 38 -7.26 -4.07 -16.02
N ASP A 39 -6.00 -4.51 -15.90
CA ASP A 39 -5.30 -4.65 -14.63
C ASP A 39 -4.84 -3.26 -14.18
N LYS A 40 -5.73 -2.55 -13.50
CA LYS A 40 -5.62 -1.11 -13.28
C LYS A 40 -4.42 -0.67 -12.42
N TRP A 41 -3.80 -1.61 -11.73
CA TRP A 41 -2.78 -1.38 -10.73
C TRP A 41 -1.50 -2.13 -11.07
N VAL A 42 -0.37 -1.51 -10.76
CA VAL A 42 0.94 -2.16 -10.65
C VAL A 42 1.35 -2.05 -9.18
N ILE A 43 1.93 -3.13 -8.65
CA ILE A 43 2.58 -3.10 -7.34
C ILE A 43 4.05 -3.42 -7.54
N LYS A 44 4.93 -2.53 -7.12
CA LYS A 44 6.37 -2.68 -7.36
C LYS A 44 7.14 -2.44 -6.07
N ALA A 45 7.88 -3.45 -5.62
CA ALA A 45 8.91 -3.27 -4.61
C ALA A 45 10.16 -2.65 -5.23
N MET A 46 10.80 -1.75 -4.50
CA MET A 46 12.10 -1.17 -4.86
C MET A 46 13.22 -1.96 -4.19
N GLU A 47 14.44 -1.72 -4.66
CA GLU A 47 15.63 -2.22 -4.00
C GLU A 47 15.70 -1.69 -2.56
N PRO A 48 16.23 -2.48 -1.61
CA PRO A 48 16.44 -2.03 -0.24
C PRO A 48 17.29 -0.75 -0.19
N ASP A 49 16.92 0.18 0.70
CA ASP A 49 17.71 1.37 0.96
C ASP A 49 18.97 1.06 1.81
N GLN A 50 19.72 2.09 2.20
CA GLN A 50 20.93 1.95 3.01
C GLN A 50 20.69 1.30 4.38
N ASN A 51 19.46 1.36 4.89
CA ASN A 51 19.05 0.77 6.16
C ASN A 51 18.43 -0.63 5.97
N GLY A 52 18.36 -1.12 4.72
CA GLY A 52 17.70 -2.38 4.37
C GLY A 52 16.18 -2.27 4.28
N ASN A 53 15.60 -1.06 4.40
CA ASN A 53 14.16 -0.88 4.26
C ASN A 53 13.75 -1.00 2.79
N ILE A 54 12.59 -1.59 2.55
CA ILE A 54 12.04 -1.81 1.20
C ILE A 54 10.79 -0.96 1.04
N THR A 55 10.72 -0.17 -0.03
CA THR A 55 9.49 0.56 -0.36
C THR A 55 8.67 -0.21 -1.39
N VAL A 56 7.36 -0.34 -1.14
CA VAL A 56 6.41 -0.99 -2.07
C VAL A 56 5.44 0.05 -2.58
N HIS A 57 5.44 0.26 -3.90
CA HIS A 57 4.70 1.31 -4.56
C HIS A 57 3.47 0.75 -5.28
N TYR A 58 2.34 1.41 -5.06
CA TYR A 58 1.06 1.12 -5.69
C TYR A 58 0.78 2.23 -6.68
N ALA A 59 0.71 1.90 -7.97
CA ALA A 59 0.55 2.88 -9.03
C ALA A 59 -0.43 2.42 -10.10
N ARG A 60 -0.92 3.36 -10.92
CA ARG A 60 -1.74 3.02 -12.10
C ARG A 60 -0.87 2.41 -13.18
N SER A 61 -1.33 1.29 -13.74
CA SER A 61 -0.57 0.49 -14.71
C SER A 61 -0.26 1.23 -16.02
N TRP A 62 -1.13 2.16 -16.43
CA TRP A 62 -0.99 2.88 -17.71
C TRP A 62 -0.36 4.28 -17.58
N THR A 63 -0.37 4.92 -16.40
CA THR A 63 0.25 6.25 -16.20
C THR A 63 1.50 6.24 -15.35
N GLY A 64 1.69 5.20 -14.55
CA GLY A 64 2.73 5.12 -13.52
C GLY A 64 2.46 6.03 -12.32
N ALA A 65 1.31 6.72 -12.26
CA ALA A 65 0.97 7.61 -11.15
C ALA A 65 0.85 6.80 -9.85
N GLN A 66 1.71 7.12 -8.88
CA GLN A 66 1.72 6.50 -7.56
C GLN A 66 0.57 7.05 -6.71
N PHE A 67 -0.02 6.18 -5.90
CA PHE A 67 -1.09 6.52 -4.97
C PHE A 67 -0.72 6.17 -3.54
N TYR A 68 0.00 5.06 -3.35
CA TYR A 68 0.44 4.61 -2.04
C TYR A 68 1.87 4.10 -2.09
N ILE A 69 2.60 4.29 -0.99
CA ILE A 69 3.91 3.71 -0.75
C ILE A 69 3.90 3.11 0.65
N LEU A 70 4.29 1.84 0.78
CA LEU A 70 4.54 1.22 2.07
C LEU A 70 6.04 1.17 2.30
N THR A 71 6.50 1.56 3.49
CA THR A 71 7.88 1.33 3.93
C THR A 71 7.91 0.08 4.79
N LEU A 72 8.59 -0.95 4.31
CA LEU A 72 8.74 -2.22 5.00
C LEU A 72 10.12 -2.26 5.64
N LYS A 73 10.14 -2.53 6.94
CA LYS A 73 11.35 -2.79 7.70
C LYS A 73 11.49 -4.30 7.92
N PRO A 74 12.44 -4.97 7.25
CA PRO A 74 12.65 -6.40 7.44
C PRO A 74 13.03 -6.73 8.88
N ALA A 75 12.61 -7.91 9.35
CA ALA A 75 13.05 -8.49 10.62
C ALA A 75 13.92 -9.73 10.38
N ASP A 76 14.62 -10.17 11.43
CA ASP A 76 15.61 -11.27 11.35
C ASP A 76 15.01 -12.63 10.94
N ASP A 77 13.71 -12.83 11.18
CA ASP A 77 12.98 -14.06 10.90
C ASP A 77 12.34 -14.10 9.50
N ASN A 78 12.82 -13.26 8.57
CA ASN A 78 12.22 -13.03 7.25
C ASN A 78 10.77 -12.51 7.30
N SER A 79 10.28 -12.02 8.43
CA SER A 79 9.06 -11.21 8.51
C SER A 79 9.40 -9.73 8.28
N ALA A 80 8.40 -8.85 8.40
CA ALA A 80 8.64 -7.42 8.35
C ALA A 80 7.60 -6.64 9.16
N VAL A 81 7.91 -5.38 9.43
CA VAL A 81 6.97 -4.39 9.93
C VAL A 81 6.71 -3.38 8.82
N VAL A 82 5.44 -3.11 8.53
CA VAL A 82 5.05 -1.92 7.76
C VAL A 82 5.24 -0.72 8.67
N GLU A 83 6.36 -0.02 8.51
CA GLU A 83 6.77 1.09 9.37
C GLU A 83 5.92 2.32 9.10
N THR A 84 5.75 2.67 7.82
CA THR A 84 4.96 3.82 7.38
C THR A 84 4.12 3.51 6.16
N ILE A 85 3.08 4.33 5.97
CA ILE A 85 2.35 4.47 4.71
C ILE A 85 2.44 5.92 4.27
N THR A 86 2.69 6.12 2.98
CA THR A 86 2.63 7.40 2.29
C THR A 86 1.50 7.37 1.26
N TRP A 87 0.70 8.42 1.18
CA TRP A 87 -0.42 8.54 0.25
C TRP A 87 -0.56 9.97 -0.27
N ARG A 88 -1.41 10.18 -1.28
CA ARG A 88 -1.75 11.54 -1.74
C ARG A 88 -2.67 12.23 -0.74
N GLY A 89 -2.20 13.31 -0.11
CA GLY A 89 -3.00 14.20 0.72
C GLY A 89 -4.05 14.94 -0.11
N GLY A 90 -5.25 15.12 0.46
CA GLY A 90 -6.36 15.83 -0.16
C GLY A 90 -6.59 17.20 0.49
N PRO A 91 -6.92 18.26 -0.27
CA PRO A 91 -7.36 19.51 0.33
C PRO A 91 -8.69 19.24 1.05
N ASN A 92 -8.74 19.51 2.36
CA ASN A 92 -9.91 19.37 3.23
C ASN A 92 -10.19 17.96 3.82
N THR A 93 -9.19 17.07 3.89
CA THR A 93 -9.31 15.82 4.66
C THR A 93 -8.25 15.79 5.74
N SER A 94 -8.60 15.36 6.96
CA SER A 94 -7.60 15.23 8.03
C SER A 94 -6.61 14.10 7.71
N ALA A 95 -5.34 14.27 8.08
CA ALA A 95 -4.30 13.25 7.90
C ALA A 95 -4.66 11.90 8.58
N THR A 96 -5.42 11.95 9.68
CA THR A 96 -5.88 10.75 10.39
C THR A 96 -6.93 9.99 9.57
N THR A 97 -7.91 10.69 9.00
CA THR A 97 -8.96 10.08 8.17
C THR A 97 -8.36 9.51 6.88
N SER A 98 -7.49 10.29 6.23
CA SER A 98 -6.84 9.89 4.98
C SER A 98 -5.88 8.70 5.18
N SER A 99 -5.14 8.64 6.29
CA SER A 99 -4.28 7.50 6.61
C SER A 99 -5.07 6.21 6.91
N LYS A 100 -6.19 6.29 7.66
CA LYS A 100 -7.07 5.12 7.88
C LYS A 100 -7.58 4.56 6.54
N GLN A 101 -8.04 5.43 5.65
CA GLN A 101 -8.50 5.05 4.32
C GLN A 101 -7.38 4.41 3.49
N ALA A 102 -6.22 5.06 3.39
CA ALA A 102 -5.08 4.56 2.63
C ALA A 102 -4.61 3.17 3.10
N ARG A 103 -4.63 2.92 4.42
CA ARG A 103 -4.31 1.59 4.99
C ARG A 103 -5.31 0.52 4.55
N LYS A 104 -6.62 0.82 4.57
CA LYS A 104 -7.64 -0.13 4.10
C LYS A 104 -7.47 -0.44 2.61
N GLU A 105 -7.30 0.59 1.80
CA GLU A 105 -7.16 0.46 0.35
C GLU A 105 -5.93 -0.36 -0.04
N THR A 106 -4.77 -0.09 0.58
CA THR A 106 -3.54 -0.85 0.33
C THR A 106 -3.66 -2.32 0.76
N VAL A 107 -4.34 -2.60 1.87
CA VAL A 107 -4.61 -3.98 2.31
C VAL A 107 -5.51 -4.70 1.32
N ILE A 108 -6.59 -4.06 0.85
CA ILE A 108 -7.50 -4.66 -0.14
C ILE A 108 -6.74 -4.96 -1.43
N LEU A 109 -5.95 -4.00 -1.96
CA LEU A 109 -5.16 -4.21 -3.17
C LEU A 109 -4.16 -5.36 -3.02
N SER A 110 -3.47 -5.42 -1.88
CA SER A 110 -2.50 -6.48 -1.60
C SER A 110 -3.16 -7.86 -1.49
N ARG A 111 -4.33 -7.94 -0.85
CA ARG A 111 -5.11 -9.18 -0.78
C ARG A 111 -5.57 -9.63 -2.16
N MET A 112 -6.14 -8.73 -2.95
CA MET A 112 -6.71 -9.03 -4.27
C MET A 112 -5.65 -9.38 -5.31
N LEU A 113 -4.52 -8.66 -5.33
CA LEU A 113 -3.53 -8.76 -6.42
C LEU A 113 -2.34 -9.66 -6.07
N LEU A 114 -1.99 -9.78 -4.79
CA LEU A 114 -0.83 -10.55 -4.33
C LEU A 114 -1.22 -11.78 -3.50
N GLY A 115 -2.48 -11.89 -3.08
CA GLY A 115 -2.92 -12.94 -2.16
C GLY A 115 -2.33 -12.80 -0.75
N CYS A 116 -1.91 -11.60 -0.34
CA CYS A 116 -1.49 -11.32 1.03
C CYS A 116 -2.66 -11.56 2.00
N GLN A 117 -2.38 -11.89 3.26
CA GLN A 117 -3.41 -12.16 4.26
C GLN A 117 -3.62 -10.98 5.21
N PHE A 118 -2.55 -10.37 5.71
CA PHE A 118 -2.56 -9.39 6.80
C PHE A 118 -3.39 -9.90 7.98
N GLU A 119 -2.95 -11.00 8.58
CA GLU A 119 -3.72 -11.81 9.54
C GLU A 119 -4.22 -11.03 10.76
N SER A 120 -3.51 -9.98 11.17
CA SER A 120 -3.89 -9.11 12.30
C SER A 120 -4.94 -8.05 11.94
N LEU A 121 -5.32 -7.91 10.67
CA LEU A 121 -6.30 -6.94 10.19
C LEU A 121 -7.60 -7.62 9.76
N PRO A 122 -8.77 -6.99 10.01
CA PRO A 122 -10.04 -7.52 9.56
C PRO A 122 -10.13 -7.56 8.04
N GLN A 123 -11.11 -8.30 7.51
CA GLN A 123 -11.47 -8.21 6.10
C GLN A 123 -12.19 -6.90 5.84
N TYR A 124 -11.72 -6.15 4.85
CA TYR A 124 -12.33 -4.89 4.42
C TYR A 124 -13.18 -5.12 3.18
N ASP A 125 -14.31 -4.44 3.09
CA ASP A 125 -15.18 -4.48 1.90
C ASP A 125 -14.55 -3.67 0.75
N PRO A 126 -14.30 -4.27 -0.43
CA PRO A 126 -13.84 -3.56 -1.62
C PRO A 126 -14.77 -2.45 -2.09
N SER A 127 -16.02 -2.39 -1.62
CA SER A 127 -16.95 -1.30 -1.91
C SER A 127 -16.44 0.08 -1.46
N ILE A 128 -15.45 0.13 -0.56
CA ILE A 128 -14.82 1.37 -0.07
C ILE A 128 -14.20 2.22 -1.20
N PHE A 129 -13.83 1.61 -2.33
CA PHE A 129 -13.34 2.33 -3.51
C PHE A 129 -14.43 3.12 -4.25
N TRP A 130 -15.71 2.78 -4.01
CA TRP A 130 -16.87 3.36 -4.69
C TRP A 130 -17.75 4.17 -3.74
N ASN A 131 -17.76 3.80 -2.47
CA ASN A 131 -18.48 4.46 -1.40
C ASN A 131 -17.54 4.63 -0.20
N PRO A 132 -16.66 5.65 -0.22
CA PRO A 132 -15.88 6.00 0.95
C PRO A 132 -16.87 6.52 2.01
N GLN A 133 -17.45 5.62 2.79
CA GLN A 133 -18.26 6.01 3.93
C GLN A 133 -17.34 6.63 4.97
N ASP A 134 -17.72 7.82 5.43
CA ASP A 134 -17.28 8.40 6.68
C ASP A 134 -17.52 7.36 7.78
N ASP A 135 -16.45 6.69 8.22
CA ASP A 135 -16.45 6.00 9.51
C ASP A 135 -16.45 7.07 10.62
N GLU A 136 -17.54 7.81 10.75
CA GLU A 136 -18.00 8.34 12.03
C GLU A 136 -18.72 7.22 12.75
N SER A 137 -17.95 6.33 13.39
CA SER A 137 -18.30 5.69 14.66
C SER A 137 -17.29 4.58 14.94
N ASP A 138 -16.28 4.89 15.75
CA ASP A 138 -15.86 3.99 16.80
C ASP A 138 -15.44 4.92 17.95
N ASP A 139 -16.31 4.94 18.98
CA ASP A 139 -16.26 5.75 20.20
C ASP A 139 -14.86 5.85 20.86
#